data_AF-A0A935KBJ3-F1
#
_entry.id   AF-A0A935KBJ3-F1
#
_cell.length_a   1.000
_cell.length_b   1.000
_cell.length_c   1.000
_cell.angle_alpha   90.00
_cell.angle_beta   90.00
_cell.angle_gamma   90.00
#
_symmetry.space_group_name_H-M   'P 1'
#
loop_
_entity.id
_entity.type
_entity.pdbx_description
1 polymer ?
#
loop_
_entity_poly.entity_id
_entity_poly.type
_entity_poly.pdbx_seq_one_letter_code
_entity_poly.pdbx_strand_id
1 'polypeptide(L)'
;LDFSDALVLFSALGADVARSTQAQGAPTNSPQEQLARVRETLTTAIINDGVFSAGAARIRFPTPLPQATAKEAADFSPYHRFYLAHQRDMSNAISALRSQARKALGGLSPAQRKLAQLDASFENALLVRERNLLANIPILLARRFTQRYQEHQATLTPDSIDDPAAWTSPGSWLEAFCHDTQAMLLAELDLRLKPASGLIAALGQELKTTP
;
A
#
# COMPACT_ATOMS: atom_id res chain seq x y z
N LEU A 1 -9.28 3.76 -19.62
CA LEU A 1 -8.79 2.94 -20.74
C LEU A 1 -8.84 3.85 -21.94
N ASP A 2 -7.68 4.34 -22.36
CA ASP A 2 -7.57 5.08 -23.61
C ASP A 2 -7.50 4.08 -24.79
N PHE A 3 -7.77 4.54 -26.01
CA PHE A 3 -7.76 3.73 -27.23
C PHE A 3 -6.38 3.07 -27.45
N SER A 4 -5.28 3.76 -27.12
CA SER A 4 -3.93 3.19 -27.17
C SER A 4 -3.73 2.03 -26.18
N ASP A 5 -4.29 2.11 -24.97
CA ASP A 5 -4.23 1.00 -24.00
C ASP A 5 -5.00 -0.22 -24.47
N ALA A 6 -6.16 0.00 -25.11
CA ALA A 6 -6.99 -1.06 -25.67
C ALA A 6 -6.29 -1.77 -26.84
N LEU A 7 -5.52 -1.03 -27.65
CA LEU A 7 -4.76 -1.59 -28.77
C LEU A 7 -3.56 -2.44 -28.29
N VAL A 8 -2.88 -2.01 -27.23
CA VAL A 8 -1.82 -2.81 -26.56
C VAL A 8 -2.42 -4.09 -25.97
N LEU A 9 -3.58 -4.00 -25.29
CA LEU A 9 -4.28 -5.16 -24.74
C LEU A 9 -4.69 -6.15 -25.83
N PHE A 10 -5.21 -5.65 -26.96
CA PHE A 10 -5.58 -6.45 -28.12
C PHE A 10 -4.37 -7.15 -28.76
N SER A 11 -3.22 -6.46 -28.83
CA SER A 11 -1.98 -7.05 -29.34
C SER A 11 -1.45 -8.19 -28.44
N ALA A 12 -1.56 -8.04 -27.11
CA ALA A 12 -1.24 -9.12 -26.15
C ALA A 12 -2.20 -10.32 -26.26
N LEU A 13 -3.45 -10.10 -26.70
CA LEU A 13 -4.43 -11.14 -26.97
C LEU A 13 -4.18 -11.88 -28.30
N GLY A 14 -3.50 -11.24 -29.27
CA GLY A 14 -3.26 -11.77 -30.62
C GLY A 14 -1.87 -12.35 -30.89
N ALA A 15 -0.88 -12.13 -30.03
CA ALA A 15 0.48 -12.61 -30.25
C ALA A 15 0.65 -14.07 -29.82
N ASP A 16 0.81 -14.96 -30.81
CA ASP A 16 1.29 -16.32 -30.63
C ASP A 16 2.77 -16.43 -31.08
N VAL A 17 3.50 -17.32 -30.41
CA VAL A 17 4.82 -17.89 -30.78
C VAL A 17 6.15 -17.21 -30.32
N ALA A 18 6.88 -18.06 -29.56
CA ALA A 18 8.31 -18.30 -29.38
C ALA A 18 9.30 -17.17 -29.04
N ARG A 19 9.83 -17.24 -27.81
CA ARG A 19 11.29 -17.22 -27.56
C ARG A 19 11.62 -17.78 -26.16
N SER A 20 12.55 -18.72 -26.14
CA SER A 20 13.10 -19.39 -24.95
C SER A 20 14.34 -18.62 -24.48
N THR A 21 14.44 -18.29 -23.19
CA THR A 21 15.69 -17.84 -22.58
C THR A 21 15.83 -18.36 -21.15
N GLN A 22 17.05 -18.77 -20.86
CA GLN A 22 17.54 -19.63 -19.79
C GLN A 22 17.28 -19.15 -18.35
N ALA A 23 17.12 -20.11 -17.45
CA ALA A 23 16.87 -19.96 -16.03
C ALA A 23 18.12 -19.47 -15.27
N GLN A 24 17.95 -18.42 -14.47
CA GLN A 24 18.88 -18.01 -13.41
C GLN A 24 18.28 -18.41 -12.06
N GLY A 25 19.11 -19.06 -11.23
CA GLY A 25 18.97 -19.37 -9.80
C GLY A 25 17.59 -19.31 -9.17
N ALA A 26 17.08 -20.46 -8.72
CA ALA A 26 15.84 -20.57 -7.96
C ALA A 26 15.85 -19.60 -6.76
N PRO A 27 14.83 -18.75 -6.58
CA PRO A 27 14.65 -18.05 -5.31
C PRO A 27 14.47 -19.12 -4.22
N THR A 28 15.16 -18.96 -3.09
CA THR A 28 15.13 -19.91 -1.97
C THR A 28 13.75 -20.09 -1.34
N ASN A 29 12.77 -19.25 -1.70
CA ASN A 29 11.45 -19.20 -1.10
C ASN A 29 10.37 -19.26 -2.19
N SER A 30 9.29 -20.01 -1.93
CA SER A 30 8.15 -20.15 -2.85
C SER A 30 7.49 -18.79 -3.13
N PRO A 31 6.85 -18.59 -4.31
CA PRO A 31 6.13 -17.35 -4.60
C PRO A 31 5.08 -16.97 -3.53
N GLN A 32 4.46 -17.97 -2.90
CA GLN A 32 3.50 -17.80 -1.81
C GLN A 32 4.17 -17.27 -0.53
N GLU A 33 5.35 -17.76 -0.17
CA GLU A 33 6.14 -17.24 0.96
C GLU A 33 6.59 -15.80 0.71
N GLN A 34 6.95 -15.46 -0.53
CA GLN A 34 7.31 -14.09 -0.88
C GLN A 34 6.13 -13.12 -0.70
N LEU A 35 4.93 -13.52 -1.14
CA LEU A 35 3.71 -12.74 -0.90
C LEU A 35 3.42 -12.57 0.58
N ALA A 36 3.48 -13.66 1.36
CA ALA A 36 3.24 -13.63 2.80
C ALA A 36 4.23 -12.68 3.50
N ARG A 37 5.52 -12.76 3.15
CA ARG A 37 6.57 -11.90 3.70
C ARG A 37 6.37 -10.43 3.36
N VAL A 38 6.01 -10.11 2.11
CA VAL A 38 5.75 -8.72 1.70
C VAL A 38 4.55 -8.17 2.45
N ARG A 39 3.46 -8.94 2.58
CA ARG A 39 2.29 -8.55 3.37
C ARG A 39 2.68 -8.29 4.82
N GLU A 40 3.32 -9.25 5.47
CA GLU A 40 3.74 -9.14 6.87
C GLU A 40 4.65 -7.93 7.11
N THR A 41 5.63 -7.72 6.23
CA THR A 41 6.57 -6.58 6.33
C THR A 41 5.83 -5.25 6.25
N LEU A 42 4.91 -5.09 5.30
CA LEU A 42 4.15 -3.85 5.12
C LEU A 42 3.13 -3.65 6.23
N THR A 43 2.41 -4.69 6.64
CA THR A 43 1.48 -4.66 7.78
C THR A 43 2.19 -4.25 9.07
N THR A 44 3.34 -4.88 9.36
CA THR A 44 4.15 -4.55 10.54
C THR A 44 4.65 -3.10 10.47
N ALA A 45 5.06 -2.63 9.29
CA ALA A 45 5.48 -1.24 9.12
C ALA A 45 4.34 -0.23 9.33
N ILE A 46 3.09 -0.60 8.99
CA ILE A 46 1.90 0.25 9.21
C ILE A 46 1.49 0.27 10.68
N ILE A 47 1.48 -0.89 11.33
CA ILE A 47 1.06 -1.02 12.74
C ILE A 47 2.09 -0.38 13.67
N ASN A 48 3.39 -0.57 13.40
CA ASN A 48 4.44 0.03 14.20
C ASN A 48 4.61 1.50 13.85
N ASP A 49 3.82 2.35 14.50
CA ASP A 49 3.81 3.81 14.29
C ASP A 49 4.91 4.54 15.09
N GLY A 50 5.47 3.89 16.11
CA GLY A 50 6.60 4.38 16.91
C GLY A 50 6.23 5.49 17.90
N VAL A 51 4.94 5.74 18.13
CA VAL A 51 4.38 6.68 19.12
C VAL A 51 3.48 5.91 20.09
N PHE A 52 2.42 5.27 19.57
CA PHE A 52 1.39 4.56 20.32
C PHE A 52 1.64 3.04 20.37
N SER A 53 2.31 2.47 19.36
CA SER A 53 2.67 1.05 19.33
C SER A 53 4.09 0.78 19.83
N ALA A 54 4.26 -0.35 20.52
CA ALA A 54 5.57 -0.82 20.98
C ALA A 54 6.41 -1.35 19.80
N GLY A 55 7.24 -0.49 19.19
CA GLY A 55 8.13 -0.90 18.12
C GLY A 55 8.93 0.25 17.51
N ALA A 56 10.13 -0.07 16.99
CA ALA A 56 10.88 0.89 16.19
C ALA A 56 10.20 1.05 14.82
N ALA A 57 9.77 2.27 14.51
CA ALA A 57 9.12 2.60 13.25
C ALA A 57 10.11 3.27 12.27
N ARG A 58 10.16 2.79 11.02
CA ARG A 58 10.91 3.46 9.95
C ARG A 58 10.21 4.73 9.47
N ILE A 59 8.88 4.68 9.37
CA ILE A 59 8.04 5.85 9.15
C ILE A 59 7.33 6.09 10.47
N ARG A 60 7.75 7.11 11.22
CA ARG A 60 7.12 7.45 12.51
C ARG A 60 5.86 8.26 12.30
N PHE A 61 4.84 7.97 13.08
CA PHE A 61 3.65 8.79 13.13
C PHE A 61 3.99 10.19 13.65
N PRO A 62 3.48 11.26 13.02
CA PRO A 62 3.84 12.61 13.40
C PRO A 62 3.32 12.97 14.80
N THR A 63 4.22 13.55 15.60
CA THR A 63 3.88 14.12 16.91
C THR A 63 3.93 15.65 16.84
N PRO A 64 3.10 16.36 17.62
CA PRO A 64 3.23 17.81 17.77
C PRO A 64 4.65 18.23 18.15
N LEU A 65 5.07 19.40 17.67
CA LEU A 65 6.37 19.96 18.05
C LEU A 65 6.35 20.40 19.52
N PRO A 66 7.49 20.32 20.24
CA PRO A 66 7.59 20.87 21.58
C PRO A 66 7.19 22.35 21.57
N GLN A 67 6.35 22.76 22.53
CA GLN A 67 5.88 24.15 22.69
C GLN A 67 4.97 24.70 21.58
N ALA A 68 4.54 23.86 20.62
CA ALA A 68 3.53 24.28 19.65
C ALA A 68 2.22 24.64 20.36
N THR A 69 1.55 25.68 19.87
CA THR A 69 0.16 25.95 20.28
C THR A 69 -0.77 24.87 19.73
N ALA A 70 -1.94 24.67 20.36
CA ALA A 70 -2.95 23.74 19.85
C ALA A 70 -3.32 24.00 18.38
N LYS A 71 -3.40 25.27 17.97
CA LYS A 71 -3.69 25.65 16.59
C LYS A 71 -2.58 25.24 15.61
N GLU A 72 -1.31 25.40 15.98
CA GLU A 72 -0.17 25.00 15.16
C GLU A 72 -0.02 23.48 15.10
N ALA A 73 -0.26 22.81 16.24
CA ALA A 73 -0.22 21.36 16.34
C ALA A 73 -1.34 20.67 15.55
N ALA A 74 -2.48 21.35 15.34
CA ALA A 74 -3.59 20.90 14.52
C ALA A 74 -3.36 21.08 12.99
N ASP A 75 -2.11 21.07 12.53
CA ASP A 75 -1.77 21.02 11.10
C ASP A 75 -1.78 19.58 10.58
N PHE A 76 -2.52 19.34 9.49
CA PHE A 76 -2.61 18.02 8.86
C PHE A 76 -1.37 17.67 8.01
N SER A 77 -0.56 18.66 7.61
CA SER A 77 0.53 18.48 6.64
C SER A 77 1.56 17.39 6.99
N PRO A 78 1.97 17.20 8.27
CA PRO A 78 2.82 16.07 8.66
C PRO A 78 2.15 14.70 8.44
N TYR A 79 0.87 14.58 8.75
CA TYR A 79 0.10 13.33 8.59
C TYR A 79 -0.13 12.98 7.12
N HIS A 80 -0.32 13.99 6.27
CA HIS A 80 -0.36 13.82 4.83
C HIS A 80 0.95 13.20 4.30
N ARG A 81 2.10 13.74 4.71
CA ARG A 81 3.43 13.20 4.33
C ARG A 81 3.66 11.78 4.85
N PHE A 82 3.23 11.50 6.08
CA PHE A 82 3.25 10.16 6.66
C PHE A 82 2.50 9.16 5.79
N TYR A 83 1.26 9.49 5.39
CA TYR A 83 0.46 8.61 4.53
C TYR A 83 1.11 8.36 3.17
N LEU A 84 1.60 9.42 2.51
CA LEU A 84 2.28 9.30 1.21
C LEU A 84 3.55 8.45 1.28
N ALA A 85 4.29 8.50 2.39
CA ALA A 85 5.46 7.66 2.59
C ALA A 85 5.09 6.17 2.58
N HIS A 86 4.03 5.78 3.30
CA HIS A 86 3.51 4.41 3.26
C HIS A 86 3.01 4.01 1.86
N GLN A 87 2.28 4.88 1.17
CA GLN A 87 1.83 4.61 -0.21
C GLN A 87 3.01 4.33 -1.15
N ARG A 88 4.10 5.09 -1.02
CA ARG A 88 5.32 4.88 -1.82
C ARG A 88 5.94 3.53 -1.54
N ASP A 89 6.08 3.15 -0.27
CA ASP A 89 6.73 1.89 0.10
C ASP A 89 5.87 0.67 -0.28
N MET A 90 4.55 0.76 -0.11
CA MET A 90 3.61 -0.24 -0.64
C MET A 90 3.74 -0.37 -2.16
N SER A 91 3.70 0.75 -2.89
CA SER A 91 3.80 0.73 -4.35
C SER A 91 5.09 0.08 -4.82
N ASN A 92 6.23 0.42 -4.21
CA ASN A 92 7.53 -0.13 -4.60
C ASN A 92 7.62 -1.63 -4.36
N ALA A 93 7.27 -2.09 -3.15
CA ALA A 93 7.36 -3.50 -2.77
C ALA A 93 6.41 -4.37 -3.60
N ILE A 94 5.17 -3.91 -3.81
CA ILE A 94 4.14 -4.67 -4.54
C ILE A 94 4.45 -4.72 -6.04
N SER A 95 4.88 -3.62 -6.66
CA SER A 95 5.30 -3.63 -8.06
C SER A 95 6.49 -4.56 -8.30
N ALA A 96 7.46 -4.60 -7.37
CA ALA A 96 8.57 -5.55 -7.45
C ALA A 96 8.10 -7.01 -7.36
N LEU A 97 7.23 -7.33 -6.40
CA LEU A 97 6.64 -8.66 -6.24
C LEU A 97 5.87 -9.10 -7.50
N ARG A 98 5.01 -8.21 -8.03
CA ARG A 98 4.20 -8.49 -9.22
C ARG A 98 5.08 -8.69 -10.46
N SER A 99 6.13 -7.89 -10.63
CA SER A 99 7.11 -8.07 -11.71
C SER A 99 7.83 -9.42 -11.62
N GLN A 100 8.20 -9.86 -10.42
CA GLN A 100 8.82 -11.18 -10.21
C GLN A 100 7.85 -12.32 -10.53
N ALA A 101 6.59 -12.20 -10.10
CA ALA A 101 5.54 -13.17 -10.42
C ALA A 101 5.31 -13.28 -11.94
N ARG A 102 5.24 -12.14 -12.66
CA ARG A 102 5.14 -12.12 -14.13
C ARG A 102 6.32 -12.82 -14.80
N LYS A 103 7.55 -12.56 -14.33
CA LYS A 103 8.77 -13.20 -14.86
C LYS A 103 8.71 -14.73 -14.68
N ALA A 104 8.30 -15.19 -13.50
CA ALA A 104 8.14 -16.62 -13.24
C ALA A 104 7.06 -17.25 -14.16
N LEU A 105 5.90 -16.61 -14.31
CA LEU A 105 4.80 -17.10 -15.16
C LEU A 105 5.22 -17.23 -16.63
N GLY A 106 5.94 -16.23 -17.16
CA GLY A 106 6.37 -16.21 -18.55
C GLY A 106 7.33 -17.34 -18.95
N GLY A 107 7.97 -17.98 -17.96
CA GLY A 107 8.88 -19.10 -18.13
C GLY A 107 8.23 -20.49 -18.14
N LEU A 108 6.94 -20.61 -17.79
CA LEU A 108 6.26 -21.91 -17.64
C LEU A 108 5.68 -22.44 -18.95
N SER A 109 4.61 -21.83 -19.46
CA SER A 109 3.88 -22.27 -20.66
C SER A 109 3.50 -21.08 -21.55
N PRO A 110 3.18 -21.29 -22.85
CA PRO A 110 2.72 -20.21 -23.73
C PRO A 110 1.48 -19.49 -23.20
N ALA A 111 0.54 -20.22 -22.59
CA ALA A 111 -0.65 -19.65 -21.97
C ALA A 111 -0.30 -18.74 -20.78
N GLN A 112 0.62 -19.17 -19.89
CA GLN A 112 1.05 -18.34 -18.76
C GLN A 112 1.87 -17.13 -19.19
N ARG A 113 2.62 -17.24 -20.29
CA ARG A 113 3.28 -16.08 -20.91
C ARG A 113 2.28 -15.03 -21.38
N LYS A 114 1.18 -15.47 -22.02
CA LYS A 114 0.09 -14.59 -22.41
C LYS A 114 -0.57 -13.92 -21.21
N LEU A 115 -0.80 -14.67 -20.12
CA LEU A 115 -1.31 -14.10 -18.87
C LEU A 115 -0.37 -13.03 -18.29
N ALA A 116 0.94 -13.30 -18.26
CA ALA A 116 1.93 -12.33 -17.77
C ALA A 116 1.97 -11.05 -18.62
N GLN A 117 1.81 -11.16 -19.94
CA GLN A 117 1.73 -10.01 -20.85
C GLN A 117 0.43 -9.21 -20.67
N LEU A 118 -0.69 -9.91 -20.47
CA LEU A 118 -1.99 -9.29 -20.20
C LEU A 118 -1.93 -8.49 -18.88
N ASP A 119 -1.39 -9.09 -17.82
CA ASP A 119 -1.21 -8.43 -16.53
C ASP A 119 -0.33 -7.18 -16.64
N ALA A 120 0.78 -7.26 -17.37
CA ALA A 120 1.67 -6.12 -17.62
C ALA A 120 0.95 -4.97 -18.34
N SER A 121 0.13 -5.30 -19.34
CA SER A 121 -0.63 -4.34 -20.11
C SER A 121 -1.69 -3.65 -19.25
N PHE A 122 -2.39 -4.41 -18.39
CA PHE A 122 -3.34 -3.85 -17.44
C PHE A 122 -2.67 -2.98 -16.37
N GLU A 123 -1.51 -3.38 -15.85
CA GLU A 123 -0.75 -2.57 -14.91
C GLU A 123 -0.45 -1.19 -15.51
N ASN A 124 0.11 -1.16 -16.72
CA ASN A 124 0.46 0.10 -17.39
C ASN A 124 -0.77 0.98 -17.65
N ALA A 125 -1.86 0.40 -18.15
CA ALA A 125 -3.09 1.12 -18.47
C ALA A 125 -3.81 1.71 -17.24
N LEU A 126 -3.67 1.05 -16.08
CA LEU A 126 -4.36 1.45 -14.85
C LEU A 126 -3.49 2.25 -13.87
N LEU A 127 -2.17 2.21 -14.01
CA LEU A 127 -1.22 2.76 -13.04
C LEU A 127 -1.52 4.23 -12.67
N VAL A 128 -1.71 5.08 -13.68
CA VAL A 128 -1.98 6.51 -13.48
C VAL A 128 -3.32 6.72 -12.79
N ARG A 129 -4.36 6.01 -13.26
CA ARG A 129 -5.71 6.11 -12.68
C ARG A 129 -5.75 5.63 -11.24
N GLU A 130 -5.09 4.52 -10.93
CA GLU A 130 -5.01 3.99 -9.57
C GLU A 130 -4.29 4.98 -8.65
N ARG A 131 -3.13 5.51 -9.06
CA ARG A 131 -2.41 6.54 -8.28
C ARG A 131 -3.28 7.76 -8.00
N ASN A 132 -4.00 8.27 -9.01
CA ASN A 132 -4.89 9.43 -8.85
C ASN A 132 -6.07 9.13 -7.91
N LEU A 133 -6.66 7.93 -8.00
CA LEU A 133 -7.76 7.54 -7.11
C LEU A 133 -7.28 7.40 -5.66
N LEU A 134 -6.13 6.77 -5.44
CA LEU A 134 -5.58 6.56 -4.10
C LEU A 134 -5.02 7.85 -3.48
N ALA A 135 -4.68 8.85 -4.30
CA ALA A 135 -4.33 10.20 -3.82
C ALA A 135 -5.52 10.94 -3.18
N ASN A 136 -6.76 10.48 -3.38
CA ASN A 136 -7.92 11.04 -2.69
C ASN A 136 -8.03 10.58 -1.22
N ILE A 137 -7.38 9.48 -0.86
CA ILE A 137 -7.50 8.93 0.50
C ILE A 137 -6.92 9.91 1.55
N PRO A 138 -5.70 10.46 1.38
CA PRO A 138 -5.20 11.51 2.26
C PRO A 138 -6.12 12.74 2.37
N ILE A 139 -6.84 13.10 1.30
CA ILE A 139 -7.79 14.22 1.30
C ILE A 139 -8.99 13.92 2.21
N LEU A 140 -9.50 12.69 2.16
CA LEU A 140 -10.57 12.25 3.06
C LEU A 140 -10.08 12.15 4.51
N LEU A 141 -8.84 11.70 4.73
CA LEU A 141 -8.23 11.69 6.06
C LEU A 141 -8.05 13.09 6.65
N ALA A 142 -7.79 14.13 5.84
CA ALA A 142 -7.74 15.50 6.32
C ALA A 142 -9.07 15.95 6.94
N ARG A 143 -10.20 15.54 6.33
CA ARG A 143 -11.54 15.80 6.87
C ARG A 143 -11.75 15.05 8.18
N ARG A 144 -11.33 13.79 8.24
CA ARG A 144 -11.43 12.97 9.45
C ARG A 144 -10.58 13.51 10.60
N PHE A 145 -9.37 13.97 10.31
CA PHE A 145 -8.50 14.65 11.26
C PHE A 145 -9.18 15.89 11.85
N THR A 146 -9.72 16.74 10.97
CA THR A 146 -10.46 17.96 11.39
C THR A 146 -11.65 17.60 12.27
N GLN A 147 -12.42 16.57 11.90
CA GLN A 147 -13.55 16.09 12.69
C GLN A 147 -13.11 15.62 14.08
N ARG A 148 -12.07 14.78 14.18
CA ARG A 148 -11.57 14.27 15.46
C ARG A 148 -11.04 15.38 16.36
N TYR A 149 -10.38 16.38 15.78
CA TYR A 149 -9.94 17.55 16.52
C TYR A 149 -11.11 18.38 17.06
N GLN A 150 -12.17 18.57 16.28
CA GLN A 150 -13.39 19.26 16.75
C GLN A 150 -14.11 18.48 17.85
N GLU A 151 -14.19 17.15 17.73
CA GLU A 151 -14.74 16.27 18.77
C GLU A 151 -13.94 16.39 20.07
N HIS A 152 -12.62 16.42 19.99
CA HIS A 152 -11.74 16.67 21.15
C HIS A 152 -12.02 18.03 21.79
N GLN A 153 -12.05 19.10 20.98
CA GLN A 153 -12.33 20.46 21.47
C GLN A 153 -13.68 20.56 22.19
N ALA A 154 -14.69 19.82 21.75
CA ALA A 154 -16.01 19.80 22.38
C ALA A 154 -16.01 19.12 23.77
N THR A 155 -15.00 18.32 24.10
CA THR A 155 -14.86 17.69 25.44
C THR A 155 -14.08 18.55 26.44
N LEU A 156 -13.38 19.58 25.97
CA LEU A 156 -12.62 20.50 26.80
C LEU A 156 -13.54 21.43 27.61
N THR A 157 -13.17 21.68 28.86
CA THR A 157 -13.84 22.70 29.70
C THR A 157 -13.24 24.08 29.42
N PRO A 158 -13.98 25.19 29.66
CA PRO A 158 -13.50 26.54 29.36
C PRO A 158 -12.16 26.94 30.02
N ASP A 159 -11.86 26.35 31.19
CA ASP A 159 -10.64 26.62 31.95
C ASP A 159 -9.51 25.61 31.64
N SER A 160 -9.76 24.61 30.81
CA SER A 160 -8.75 23.60 30.45
C SER A 160 -7.78 24.14 29.41
N ILE A 161 -6.48 23.88 29.64
CA ILE A 161 -5.43 24.17 28.67
C ILE A 161 -5.27 22.94 27.77
N ASP A 162 -5.53 23.11 26.47
CA ASP A 162 -5.31 22.08 25.47
C ASP A 162 -3.82 22.01 25.12
N ASP A 163 -3.06 21.21 25.88
CA ASP A 163 -1.63 20.99 25.66
C ASP A 163 -1.37 19.90 24.60
N PRO A 164 -0.76 20.23 23.44
CA PRO A 164 -0.45 19.24 22.42
C PRO A 164 0.48 18.11 22.85
N ALA A 165 1.29 18.30 23.91
CA ALA A 165 2.10 17.21 24.45
C ALA A 165 1.23 16.05 25.01
N ALA A 166 0.03 16.36 25.51
CA ALA A 166 -0.90 15.36 25.98
C ALA A 166 -1.57 14.58 24.83
N TRP A 167 -1.56 15.11 23.60
CA TRP A 167 -2.18 14.44 22.45
C TRP A 167 -1.45 13.16 22.03
N THR A 168 -0.23 12.91 22.52
CA THR A 168 0.46 11.63 22.27
C THR A 168 0.28 10.61 23.40
N SER A 169 -0.59 10.90 24.36
CA SER A 169 -0.91 9.96 25.44
C SER A 169 -1.92 8.91 24.99
N PRO A 170 -1.91 7.69 25.59
CA PRO A 170 -2.94 6.69 25.36
C PRO A 170 -4.34 7.24 25.67
N GLY A 171 -5.32 6.90 24.84
CA GLY A 171 -6.70 7.38 24.92
C GLY A 171 -6.93 8.77 24.31
N SER A 172 -5.90 9.41 23.74
CA SER A 172 -6.04 10.72 23.09
C SER A 172 -6.81 10.64 21.77
N TRP A 173 -7.35 11.78 21.33
CA TRP A 173 -8.00 11.89 20.02
C TRP A 173 -7.03 11.59 18.87
N LEU A 174 -5.74 11.91 19.06
CA LEU A 174 -4.72 11.71 18.05
C LEU A 174 -4.27 10.25 17.96
N GLU A 175 -4.27 9.49 19.07
CA GLU A 175 -4.16 8.03 19.05
C GLU A 175 -5.31 7.42 18.24
N ALA A 176 -6.56 7.86 18.50
CA ALA A 176 -7.70 7.40 17.74
C ALA A 176 -7.57 7.74 16.24
N PHE A 177 -7.00 8.90 15.90
CA PHE A 177 -6.73 9.27 14.51
C PHE A 177 -5.59 8.44 13.88
N CYS A 178 -4.57 8.06 14.66
CA CYS A 178 -3.54 7.12 14.24
C CYS A 178 -4.17 5.78 13.85
N HIS A 179 -5.07 5.23 14.68
CA HIS A 179 -5.79 4.00 14.38
C HIS A 179 -6.64 4.09 13.11
N ASP A 180 -7.38 5.19 12.92
CA ASP A 180 -8.14 5.41 11.67
C ASP A 180 -7.22 5.40 10.44
N THR A 181 -6.05 6.03 10.56
CA THR A 181 -5.04 6.11 9.50
C THR A 181 -4.46 4.74 9.18
N GLN A 182 -4.11 3.95 10.20
CA GLN A 182 -3.61 2.59 10.06
C GLN A 182 -4.65 1.67 9.41
N ALA A 183 -5.91 1.74 9.84
CA ALA A 183 -7.00 0.95 9.24
C ALA A 183 -7.15 1.26 7.75
N MET A 184 -7.06 2.53 7.37
CA MET A 184 -7.13 2.95 5.98
C MET A 184 -5.91 2.44 5.17
N LEU A 185 -4.70 2.54 5.73
CA LEU A 185 -3.48 2.01 5.09
C LEU A 185 -3.53 0.49 4.91
N LEU A 186 -4.06 -0.26 5.88
CA LEU A 186 -4.24 -1.71 5.79
C LEU A 186 -5.26 -2.09 4.72
N ALA A 187 -6.39 -1.38 4.65
CA ALA A 187 -7.38 -1.58 3.59
C ALA A 187 -6.81 -1.28 2.20
N GLU A 188 -5.99 -0.23 2.09
CA GLU A 188 -5.29 0.11 0.85
C GLU A 188 -4.24 -0.96 0.49
N LEU A 189 -3.48 -1.47 1.45
CA LEU A 189 -2.53 -2.56 1.26
C LEU A 189 -3.21 -3.81 0.69
N ASP A 190 -4.33 -4.23 1.29
CA ASP A 190 -5.10 -5.38 0.83
C ASP A 190 -5.60 -5.21 -0.61
N LEU A 191 -6.10 -4.02 -0.95
CA LEU A 191 -6.49 -3.70 -2.32
C LEU A 191 -5.32 -3.85 -3.30
N ARG A 192 -4.17 -3.23 -2.99
CA ARG A 192 -2.99 -3.21 -3.84
C ARG A 192 -2.36 -4.60 -4.02
N LEU A 193 -2.51 -5.49 -3.03
CA LEU A 193 -1.96 -6.86 -3.10
C LEU A 193 -2.76 -7.82 -3.99
N LYS A 194 -4.02 -7.49 -4.34
CA LYS A 194 -4.89 -8.39 -5.12
C LYS A 194 -4.29 -8.85 -6.46
N PRO A 195 -3.72 -7.97 -7.32
CA PRO A 195 -3.15 -8.40 -8.60
C PRO A 195 -1.97 -9.35 -8.42
N ALA A 196 -1.03 -9.04 -7.53
CA ALA A 196 0.11 -9.91 -7.24
C ALA A 196 -0.35 -11.26 -6.66
N SER A 197 -1.33 -11.25 -5.75
CA SER A 197 -1.92 -12.48 -5.19
C SER A 197 -2.55 -13.36 -6.27
N GLY A 198 -3.25 -12.75 -7.24
CA GLY A 198 -3.84 -13.48 -8.38
C GLY A 198 -2.79 -14.16 -9.27
N LEU A 199 -1.71 -13.46 -9.61
CA LEU A 199 -0.61 -14.06 -10.39
C LEU A 199 0.08 -15.21 -9.64
N ILE A 200 0.30 -15.03 -8.34
CA ILE A 200 0.94 -16.05 -7.50
C ILE A 200 0.03 -17.27 -7.32
N ALA A 201 -1.28 -17.08 -7.25
CA ALA A 201 -2.24 -18.17 -7.29
C ALA A 201 -2.18 -18.93 -8.63
N ALA A 202 -2.10 -18.22 -9.76
CA ALA A 202 -1.95 -18.85 -11.09
C ALA A 202 -0.65 -19.66 -11.19
N LEU A 203 0.48 -19.13 -10.69
CA LEU A 203 1.74 -19.87 -10.57
C LEU A 203 1.58 -21.19 -9.81
N GLY A 204 0.89 -21.14 -8.67
CA GLY A 204 0.68 -22.31 -7.83
C GLY A 204 -0.22 -23.39 -8.45
N GLN A 205 -1.11 -23.04 -9.39
CA GLN A 205 -1.94 -24.01 -10.10
C GLN A 205 -1.16 -24.70 -11.23
N GLU A 206 -0.33 -23.95 -11.98
CA GLU A 206 0.47 -24.50 -13.08
C GLU A 206 1.53 -25.50 -12.59
N LEU A 207 2.17 -25.20 -11.44
CA LEU A 207 3.15 -26.08 -10.82
C LEU A 207 2.54 -27.40 -10.31
N LYS A 208 1.23 -27.44 -10.05
CA LYS A 208 0.52 -28.67 -9.64
C LYS A 208 0.04 -29.49 -10.83
N THR A 209 -0.08 -28.87 -12.01
CA THR A 209 -0.61 -29.50 -13.23
C THR A 209 0.48 -29.94 -14.19
N THR A 210 1.74 -29.54 -13.97
CA THR A 210 2.90 -30.03 -14.71
C THR A 210 3.44 -31.29 -13.99
N PRO A 211 3.31 -32.50 -14.57
CA PRO A 211 3.77 -33.76 -13.97
C PRO A 211 5.30 -33.90 -13.96
#